data_AF-N9N7Q6-F1
#
_entry.id   AF-N9N7Q6-F1
#
_cell.length_a   1.000
_cell.length_b   1.000
_cell.length_c   1.000
_cell.angle_alpha   90.00
_cell.angle_beta   90.00
_cell.angle_gamma   90.00
#
_symmetry.space_group_name_H-M   'P 1'
#
loop_
_entity.id
_entity.type
_entity.pdbx_description
1 polymer ?
#
loop_
_entity_poly.entity_id
_entity_poly.type
_entity_poly.pdbx_seq_one_letter_code
_entity_poly.pdbx_strand_id
1 'polypeptide(L)'
;MEELSKESLDEILERCLNATDEPWISYIESRDHESGSSFIMTNGDDIELMGATVADQDFIAHAKQDIPKLVSEIFRLRSILGLDDKPNNL
;
A
#
# COMPACT_ATOMS: atom_id res chain seq x y z
N MET A 1 -2.01 11.34 -18.67
CA MET A 1 -1.91 10.30 -17.63
C MET A 1 -1.77 9.00 -18.38
N GLU A 2 -0.70 8.25 -18.13
CA GLU A 2 -0.43 6.98 -18.80
C GLU A 2 -1.42 5.91 -18.30
N GLU A 3 -1.88 5.03 -19.19
CA GLU A 3 -2.77 3.93 -18.80
C GLU A 3 -1.97 2.89 -18.00
N LEU A 4 -2.49 2.48 -16.84
CA LEU A 4 -1.87 1.39 -16.07
C LEU A 4 -2.15 0.05 -16.77
N SER A 5 -1.10 -0.53 -17.35
CA SER A 5 -1.15 -1.87 -17.93
C SER A 5 -1.35 -2.92 -16.84
N LYS A 6 -1.77 -4.13 -17.24
CA LYS A 6 -1.83 -5.28 -16.34
C LYS A 6 -0.48 -5.56 -15.68
N GLU A 7 0.60 -5.53 -16.45
CA GLU A 7 1.96 -5.73 -15.95
C GLU A 7 2.34 -4.67 -14.90
N SER A 8 2.03 -3.40 -15.15
CA SER A 8 2.30 -2.34 -14.16
C SER A 8 1.50 -2.51 -12.87
N LEU A 9 0.26 -3.01 -12.95
CA LEU A 9 -0.55 -3.30 -11.76
C LEU A 9 0.01 -4.49 -10.98
N ASP A 10 0.46 -5.54 -11.67
CA ASP A 10 1.13 -6.69 -11.05
C ASP A 10 2.41 -6.25 -10.32
N GLU A 11 3.24 -5.39 -10.93
CA GLU A 11 4.45 -4.85 -10.29
C GLU A 11 4.14 -3.98 -9.06
N ILE A 12 3.07 -3.18 -9.10
CA ILE A 12 2.64 -2.38 -7.93
C ILE A 12 2.25 -3.31 -6.78
N LEU A 13 1.47 -4.36 -7.08
CA LEU A 13 1.05 -5.33 -6.08
C LEU A 13 2.25 -6.10 -5.53
N GLU A 14 3.17 -6.54 -6.38
CA GLU A 14 4.38 -7.25 -5.99
C GLU A 14 5.24 -6.42 -5.02
N ARG A 15 5.51 -5.14 -5.34
CA ARG A 15 6.24 -4.23 -4.43
C ARG A 15 5.54 -4.11 -3.07
N CYS A 16 4.20 -4.04 -3.07
CA CYS A 16 3.43 -3.96 -1.84
C CYS A 16 3.51 -5.26 -1.02
N LEU A 17 3.43 -6.42 -1.67
CA LEU A 17 3.47 -7.73 -1.01
C LEU A 17 4.88 -8.13 -0.54
N ASN A 18 5.94 -7.63 -1.16
CA ASN A 18 7.32 -7.87 -0.73
C ASN A 18 7.73 -7.08 0.53
N ALA A 19 6.97 -6.05 0.92
CA ALA A 19 7.15 -5.39 2.22
C ALA A 19 6.62 -6.27 3.36
N THR A 20 7.03 -6.02 4.61
CA THR A 20 6.58 -6.79 5.80
C THR A 20 5.08 -7.00 5.83
N ASP A 21 4.67 -8.21 6.26
CA ASP A 21 3.28 -8.63 6.27
C ASP A 21 2.38 -7.69 7.08
N GLU A 22 1.12 -7.62 6.65
CA GLU A 22 0.07 -6.82 7.28
C GLU A 22 -0.44 -7.45 8.59
N PRO A 23 -0.98 -6.64 9.54
CA PRO A 23 -1.28 -5.21 9.42
C PRO A 23 -0.07 -4.31 9.72
N TRP A 24 -0.03 -3.13 9.06
CA TRP A 24 0.81 -2.01 9.50
C TRP A 24 -0.08 -1.06 10.28
N ILE A 25 0.30 -0.76 11.53
CA ILE A 25 -0.50 0.08 12.43
C ILE A 25 0.36 1.25 12.89
N SER A 26 -0.14 2.47 12.67
CA SER A 26 0.52 3.69 13.12
C SER A 26 0.27 3.90 14.62
N TYR A 27 1.33 3.81 15.43
CA TYR A 27 1.33 4.19 16.84
C TYR A 27 2.03 5.53 17.01
N ILE A 28 1.32 6.49 17.59
CA ILE A 28 1.79 7.85 17.81
C ILE A 28 1.92 8.13 19.31
N GLU A 29 3.09 8.62 19.71
CA GLU A 29 3.34 9.02 21.10
C GLU A 29 2.36 10.13 21.50
N SER A 30 1.84 10.06 22.72
CA SER A 30 0.78 10.92 23.28
C SER A 30 -0.62 10.75 22.67
N ARG A 31 -0.79 9.96 21.60
CA ARG A 31 -2.10 9.59 21.03
C ARG A 31 -2.47 8.16 21.42
N ASP A 32 -1.56 7.23 21.17
CA ASP A 32 -1.80 5.78 21.27
C ASP A 32 -0.95 5.13 22.38
N HIS A 33 0.12 5.79 22.83
CA HIS A 33 0.95 5.38 23.97
C HIS A 33 1.56 6.60 24.69
N GLU A 34 2.04 6.42 25.91
CA GLU A 34 2.42 7.54 26.80
C GLU A 34 3.89 7.97 26.73
N SER A 35 4.76 7.15 26.14
CA SER A 35 6.19 7.45 26.05
C SER A 35 6.88 6.68 24.92
N GLY A 36 7.93 7.25 24.34
CA GLY A 36 8.79 6.59 23.33
C GLY A 36 8.76 7.32 21.99
N SER A 37 9.37 6.75 20.95
CA SER A 37 9.20 7.25 19.58
C SER A 37 7.79 6.89 19.05
N SER A 38 7.30 7.65 18.07
CA SER A 38 6.19 7.19 17.22
C SER A 38 6.72 6.20 16.19
N PHE A 39 5.95 5.17 15.87
CA PHE A 39 6.39 4.10 14.97
C PHE A 39 5.21 3.44 14.25
N ILE A 40 5.52 2.78 13.13
CA ILE A 40 4.59 1.85 12.50
C ILE A 40 4.91 0.45 13.00
N MET A 41 3.96 -0.15 13.72
CA MET A 41 4.03 -1.55 14.11
C MET A 41 3.75 -2.43 12.90
N THR A 42 4.57 -3.45 12.71
CA THR A 42 4.38 -4.48 11.67
C THR A 42 4.35 -5.87 12.32
N ASN A 43 4.17 -6.94 11.53
CA ASN A 43 4.36 -8.32 12.04
C ASN A 43 5.85 -8.70 12.24
N GLY A 44 6.77 -7.84 11.82
CA GLY A 44 8.21 -7.97 12.07
C GLY A 44 8.68 -6.91 13.06
N ASP A 45 9.78 -6.24 12.71
CA ASP A 45 10.28 -5.11 13.49
C ASP A 45 9.42 -3.86 13.28
N ASP A 46 9.43 -2.98 14.28
CA ASP A 46 8.79 -1.66 14.20
C ASP A 46 9.57 -0.75 13.24
N ILE A 47 8.84 0.07 12.47
CA ILE A 47 9.42 1.05 11.56
C ILE A 47 9.33 2.43 12.21
N GLU A 48 10.48 2.97 12.61
CA GLU A 48 10.60 4.36 13.07
C GLU A 48 10.82 5.31 11.89
N LEU A 49 10.05 6.40 11.83
CA LEU A 49 10.15 7.40 10.77
C LEU A 49 10.74 8.71 11.32
N MET A 50 11.90 9.09 10.79
CA MET A 50 12.54 10.36 11.14
C MET A 50 12.07 11.48 10.21
N GLY A 51 11.54 12.56 10.79
CA GLY A 51 11.11 13.75 10.05
C GLY A 51 9.72 13.65 9.40
N ALA A 52 9.01 12.54 9.61
CA ALA A 52 7.62 12.38 9.20
C ALA A 52 6.67 13.14 10.14
N THR A 53 5.61 13.71 9.60
CA THR A 53 4.47 14.15 10.41
C THR A 53 3.61 12.95 10.81
N VAL A 54 2.74 13.14 11.80
CA VAL A 54 1.71 12.14 12.16
C VAL A 54 0.90 11.71 10.94
N ALA A 55 0.53 12.66 10.08
CA ALA A 55 -0.25 12.39 8.87
C ALA A 55 0.54 11.55 7.85
N ASP A 56 1.86 11.77 7.72
CA ASP A 56 2.70 10.96 6.84
C ASP A 56 2.79 9.52 7.34
N GLN A 57 2.98 9.32 8.65
CA GLN A 57 3.04 7.99 9.26
C GLN A 57 1.71 7.25 9.10
N ASP A 58 0.59 7.92 9.40
CA ASP A 58 -0.75 7.36 9.23
C ASP A 58 -1.01 7.01 7.75
N PHE A 59 -0.61 7.86 6.81
CA PHE A 59 -0.75 7.60 5.37
C PHE A 59 0.04 6.35 4.95
N ILE A 60 1.30 6.22 5.37
CA ILE A 60 2.15 5.07 5.02
C ILE A 60 1.55 3.78 5.58
N ALA A 61 1.10 3.78 6.83
CA ALA A 61 0.47 2.61 7.45
C ALA A 61 -0.76 2.16 6.66
N HIS A 62 -1.68 3.08 6.34
CA HIS A 62 -2.88 2.77 5.56
C HIS A 62 -2.56 2.35 4.11
N ALA A 63 -1.57 2.98 3.47
CA ALA A 63 -1.20 2.68 2.09
C ALA A 63 -0.85 1.19 1.91
N LYS A 64 -0.20 0.56 2.90
CA LYS A 64 0.09 -0.88 2.87
C LYS A 64 -1.17 -1.74 2.71
N GLN A 65 -2.28 -1.40 3.38
CA GLN A 65 -3.53 -2.16 3.26
C GLN A 65 -4.41 -1.69 2.09
N ASP A 66 -4.32 -0.42 1.70
CA ASP A 66 -5.18 0.14 0.67
C ASP A 66 -4.70 -0.17 -0.75
N ILE A 67 -3.38 -0.23 -0.99
CA ILE A 67 -2.83 -0.55 -2.31
C ILE A 67 -3.35 -1.88 -2.85
N PRO A 68 -3.33 -3.01 -2.10
CA PRO A 68 -3.87 -4.28 -2.59
C PRO A 68 -5.35 -4.20 -2.96
N LYS A 69 -6.17 -3.49 -2.17
CA LYS A 69 -7.60 -3.29 -2.45
C LYS A 69 -7.81 -2.49 -3.73
N LEU A 70 -7.05 -1.41 -3.90
CA LEU A 70 -7.12 -0.54 -5.08
C LEU A 70 -6.68 -1.29 -6.34
N VAL A 71 -5.57 -2.04 -6.28
CA VAL A 71 -5.12 -2.86 -7.42
C VAL A 71 -6.16 -3.93 -7.77
N SER A 72 -6.72 -4.62 -6.77
CA SER A 72 -7.80 -5.60 -6.98
C SER A 72 -9.03 -4.98 -7.65
N GLU A 73 -9.44 -3.79 -7.21
CA GLU A 73 -10.57 -3.08 -7.81
C GLU A 73 -10.28 -2.65 -9.25
N ILE A 74 -9.05 -2.21 -9.55
CA ILE A 74 -8.66 -1.88 -10.92
C ILE A 74 -8.70 -3.14 -11.80
N PHE A 75 -8.18 -4.28 -11.35
CA PHE A 75 -8.31 -5.54 -12.09
C PHE A 75 -9.76 -5.93 -12.35
N ARG A 76 -10.63 -5.79 -11.36
CA ARG A 76 -12.07 -6.03 -11.51
C ARG A 76 -12.68 -5.15 -12.60
N LEU A 77 -12.35 -3.86 -12.60
CA LEU A 77 -12.84 -2.91 -13.61
C LEU A 77 -12.29 -3.22 -15.01
N ARG A 78 -11.00 -3.57 -15.13
CA ARG A 78 -10.39 -3.97 -16.40
C ARG A 78 -11.07 -5.19 -17.01
N SER A 79 -11.39 -6.18 -16.18
CA SER A 79 -12.13 -7.37 -16.58
C SER A 79 -13.55 -7.04 -17.08
N ILE A 80 -14.29 -6.19 -16.37
CA ILE A 80 -15.64 -5.74 -16.80
C ILE A 80 -15.60 -5.00 -18.13
N LEU A 81 -14.53 -4.24 -18.38
CA LEU A 81 -14.34 -3.48 -19.61
C LEU A 81 -13.73 -4.30 -20.76
N GLY A 82 -13.37 -5.57 -20.53
CA GLY A 82 -12.72 -6.43 -21.52
C GLY A 82 -11.36 -5.89 -21.99
N LEU A 83 -10.63 -5.19 -21.12
CA LEU A 83 -9.34 -4.59 -21.46
C LEU A 83 -8.21 -5.63 -21.54
N ASP A 84 -8.36 -6.73 -20.81
CA ASP A 84 -7.35 -7.79 -20.73
C ASP A 84 -7.56 -8.90 -21.79
N ASP A 85 -8.69 -8.89 -22.49
CA ASP A 85 -9.05 -9.89 -23.52
C ASP A 85 -8.68 -9.43 -24.95
N LYS A 86 -8.29 -8.17 -25.12
CA LYS A 86 -7.91 -7.65 -26.44
C LYS A 86 -6.53 -8.22 -26.79
N PRO A 87 -6.36 -8.96 -27.90
CA PRO A 87 -5.04 -9.31 -28.37
C PRO A 87 -4.26 -8.01 -28.58
N ASN A 88 -3.03 -7.95 -28.07
CA ASN A 88 -2.06 -6.90 -28.40
C ASN A 88 -1.81 -6.97 -29.91
N ASN A 89 -2.66 -6.31 -30.69
CA ASN A 89 -2.43 -6.07 -32.11
C ASN A 89 -1.37 -4.95 -32.19
N LEU A 90 -0.10 -5.37 -32.13
CA LEU A 90 1.03 -4.68 -32.73
C LEU A 90 1.24 -5.21 -34.15
#